data_AF-W9AWX2-F1
#
_entry.id   AF-W9AWX2-F1
#
_cell.length_a   1.000
_cell.length_b   1.000
_cell.length_c   1.000
_cell.angle_alpha   90.00
_cell.angle_beta   90.00
_cell.angle_gamma   90.00
#
_symmetry.space_group_name_H-M   'P 1'
#
loop_
_entity.id
_entity.type
_entity.pdbx_description
1 polymer ?
#
loop_
_entity_poly.entity_id
_entity_poly.type
_entity_poly.pdbx_seq_one_letter_code
_entity_poly.pdbx_strand_id
1 'polypeptide(L)'
;MTTHNERARTPDVDNLARSMLELLGHDEHDQPAGTAAPAAGSWSKAPDFADDPHRAAAVREATARDRERYLTSGLVSVDCRFCHVAVQVKKLGPEHTSVQWNGEATRRCAVFSEIRAAGGDPARARSCPKLTDSIRHAVAEGCLEEVSSAPSPGDG
;
A
#
# COMPACT_ATOMS: atom_id res chain seq x y z
N MET A 1 8.97 41.90 38.77
CA MET A 1 9.14 40.53 38.21
C MET A 1 7.75 39.95 38.02
N THR A 2 7.18 40.08 36.82
CA THR A 2 5.92 39.42 36.47
C THR A 2 6.13 38.75 35.12
N THR A 3 6.14 37.44 35.21
CA THR A 3 6.45 36.42 34.20
C THR A 3 5.51 36.52 33.00
N HIS A 4 6.05 36.84 31.82
CA HIS A 4 5.35 36.60 30.55
C HIS A 4 5.39 35.10 30.25
N ASN A 5 4.24 34.46 30.42
CA ASN A 5 4.00 33.07 30.07
C ASN A 5 3.74 33.00 28.55
N GLU A 6 4.82 32.87 27.77
CA GLU A 6 4.77 32.52 26.33
C GLU A 6 4.26 31.09 26.17
N ARG A 7 2.93 30.93 26.17
CA ARG A 7 2.30 29.75 25.55
C ARG A 7 1.90 30.13 24.13
N ALA A 8 2.57 29.50 23.18
CA ALA A 8 2.32 29.58 21.75
C ALA A 8 0.82 29.62 21.43
N ARG A 9 0.33 30.79 21.00
CA ARG A 9 -1.01 30.91 20.40
C ARG A 9 -0.95 30.21 19.05
N THR A 10 -1.77 29.18 18.87
CA THR A 10 -1.99 28.56 17.56
C THR A 10 -2.35 29.65 16.56
N PRO A 11 -1.64 29.75 15.42
CA PRO A 11 -1.93 30.77 14.42
C PRO A 11 -3.33 30.56 13.85
N ASP A 12 -4.00 31.69 13.61
CA ASP A 12 -5.34 31.75 13.03
C ASP A 12 -5.35 31.13 11.62
N VAL A 13 -6.45 30.43 11.27
CA VAL A 13 -6.57 29.63 10.04
C VAL A 13 -6.38 30.50 8.81
N ASP A 14 -6.90 31.73 8.82
CA ASP A 14 -6.78 32.67 7.71
C ASP A 14 -5.35 33.19 7.55
N ASN A 15 -4.62 33.32 8.65
CA ASN A 15 -3.22 33.73 8.63
C ASN A 15 -2.33 32.61 8.08
N LEU A 16 -2.62 31.37 8.49
CA LEU A 16 -1.96 30.19 7.94
C LEU A 16 -2.23 30.04 6.44
N ALA A 17 -3.49 30.21 6.01
CA ALA A 17 -3.88 30.14 4.60
C ALA A 17 -3.18 31.22 3.76
N ARG A 18 -3.07 32.45 4.28
CA ARG A 18 -2.37 33.54 3.60
C ARG A 18 -0.86 33.28 3.49
N SER A 19 -0.22 32.84 4.58
CA SER A 19 1.20 32.44 4.55
C SER A 19 1.44 31.28 3.57
N MET A 20 0.54 30.31 3.49
CA MET A 20 0.64 29.21 2.52
C MET A 20 0.51 29.72 1.08
N LEU A 21 -0.46 30.59 0.80
CA LEU A 21 -0.63 31.19 -0.52
C LEU A 21 0.56 32.07 -0.93
N GLU A 22 1.17 32.78 0.01
CA GLU A 22 2.40 33.55 -0.22
C GLU A 22 3.60 32.65 -0.52
N LEU A 23 3.70 31.49 0.15
CA LEU A 23 4.77 30.51 -0.11
C LEU A 23 4.63 29.85 -1.48
N LEU A 24 3.40 29.68 -1.98
CA LEU A 24 3.14 29.06 -3.27
C LEU A 24 3.24 30.03 -4.47
N GLY A 25 3.27 31.36 -4.24
CA GLY A 25 3.44 32.37 -5.29
C GLY A 25 2.27 32.52 -6.25
N HIS A 26 2.01 33.75 -6.72
CA HIS A 26 1.10 34.03 -7.84
C HIS A 26 1.92 34.10 -9.14
N ASP A 27 1.68 33.16 -10.06
CA ASP A 27 2.25 33.16 -11.40
C ASP A 27 1.59 34.22 -12.29
N GLU A 28 2.17 35.42 -12.38
CA GLU A 28 1.97 36.32 -13.53
C GLU A 28 3.33 36.58 -14.19
N HIS A 29 3.73 35.66 -15.08
CA HIS A 29 5.03 35.72 -15.76
C HIS A 29 4.92 36.35 -17.15
N ASP A 30 5.28 37.64 -17.25
CA ASP A 30 5.68 38.29 -18.50
C ASP A 30 7.15 37.88 -18.80
N GLN A 31 7.40 37.25 -19.95
CA GLN A 31 8.69 36.60 -20.27
C GLN A 31 9.65 37.51 -21.05
N PRO A 32 10.88 37.73 -20.57
CA PRO A 32 12.01 37.99 -21.45
C PRO A 32 12.92 36.76 -21.54
N ALA A 33 13.25 36.39 -22.77
CA ALA A 33 14.08 35.25 -23.14
C ALA A 33 15.53 35.41 -22.65
N GLY A 34 16.08 34.36 -22.02
CA GLY A 34 17.51 34.29 -21.76
C GLY A 34 17.92 33.19 -20.78
N THR A 35 18.58 32.16 -21.31
CA THR A 35 19.30 31.07 -20.63
C THR A 35 18.45 30.06 -19.86
N ALA A 36 18.43 28.83 -20.39
CA ALA A 36 17.70 27.67 -19.91
C ALA A 36 17.99 27.35 -18.43
N ALA A 37 17.03 27.68 -17.56
CA ALA A 37 16.90 27.07 -16.24
C ALA A 37 16.22 25.70 -16.38
N PRO A 38 16.62 24.67 -15.62
CA PRO A 38 15.95 23.38 -15.66
C PRO A 38 14.50 23.58 -15.22
N ALA A 39 13.58 23.04 -16.02
CA ALA A 39 12.16 23.08 -15.74
C ALA A 39 11.89 22.63 -14.30
N ALA A 40 10.98 23.33 -13.63
CA ALA A 40 10.34 22.85 -12.41
C ALA A 40 9.57 21.56 -12.75
N GLY A 41 10.30 20.45 -12.82
CA GLY A 41 9.82 19.14 -13.25
C GLY A 41 9.57 18.24 -12.05
N SER A 42 8.38 17.61 -12.05
CA SER A 42 8.04 16.34 -11.38
C SER A 42 9.02 15.93 -10.29
N TRP A 43 8.65 16.15 -9.02
CA TRP A 43 9.39 15.59 -7.89
C TRP A 43 9.17 14.08 -7.85
N SER A 44 9.78 13.37 -8.79
CA SER A 44 10.13 11.97 -8.67
C SER A 44 11.55 11.94 -8.12
N LYS A 45 11.79 11.27 -7.00
CA LYS A 45 13.16 11.16 -6.43
C LYS A 45 14.11 10.36 -7.33
N ALA A 46 13.60 9.70 -8.35
CA ALA A 46 14.37 8.95 -9.33
C ALA A 46 14.19 9.57 -10.74
N PRO A 47 15.24 9.60 -11.57
CA PRO A 47 15.13 9.98 -12.99
C PRO A 47 14.17 9.03 -13.73
N ASP A 48 13.44 9.56 -14.71
CA ASP A 48 12.52 8.79 -15.56
C ASP A 48 13.21 8.04 -16.70
N PHE A 49 14.48 8.37 -16.98
CA PHE A 49 15.28 7.84 -18.09
C PHE A 49 14.59 8.01 -19.45
N ALA A 50 13.84 9.10 -19.66
CA ALA A 50 13.10 9.34 -20.89
C ALA A 50 13.97 9.27 -22.17
N ASP A 51 15.22 9.74 -22.09
CA ASP A 51 16.17 9.74 -23.21
C ASP A 51 16.85 8.37 -23.45
N ASP A 52 16.63 7.39 -22.58
CA ASP A 52 17.21 6.05 -22.68
C ASP A 52 16.13 4.97 -22.48
N PRO A 53 15.46 4.54 -23.58
CA PRO A 53 14.39 3.55 -23.53
C PRO A 53 14.83 2.20 -22.96
N HIS A 54 16.09 1.80 -23.17
CA HIS A 54 16.64 0.55 -22.66
C HIS A 54 16.81 0.60 -21.15
N ARG A 55 17.37 1.69 -20.62
CA ARG A 55 17.50 1.90 -19.17
C ARG A 55 16.14 2.04 -18.51
N ALA A 56 15.20 2.76 -19.12
CA ALA A 56 13.83 2.85 -18.62
C ALA A 56 13.14 1.48 -18.56
N ALA A 57 13.34 0.62 -19.57
CA ALA A 57 12.81 -0.74 -19.58
C ALA A 57 13.44 -1.63 -18.49
N ALA A 58 14.78 -1.57 -18.32
CA ALA A 58 15.49 -2.31 -17.29
C ALA A 58 15.03 -1.92 -15.88
N VAL A 59 14.80 -0.64 -15.62
CA VAL A 59 14.28 -0.14 -14.33
C VAL A 59 12.84 -0.61 -14.08
N ARG A 60 11.98 -0.60 -15.11
CA ARG A 60 10.61 -1.13 -14.98
C ARG A 60 10.62 -2.62 -14.66
N GLU A 61 11.46 -3.40 -15.33
CA GLU A 61 11.59 -4.83 -15.08
C GLU A 61 12.14 -5.11 -13.68
N ALA A 62 13.17 -4.39 -13.24
CA ALA A 62 13.72 -4.51 -11.89
C ALA A 62 12.66 -4.17 -10.84
N THR A 63 11.92 -3.07 -11.02
CA THR A 63 10.80 -2.69 -10.15
C THR A 63 9.71 -3.76 -10.12
N ALA A 64 9.38 -4.37 -11.26
CA ALA A 64 8.39 -5.43 -11.33
C ALA A 64 8.82 -6.68 -10.55
N ARG A 65 10.08 -7.10 -10.70
CA ARG A 65 10.66 -8.24 -9.95
C ARG A 65 10.72 -7.97 -8.45
N ASP A 66 11.10 -6.76 -8.06
CA ASP A 66 11.14 -6.35 -6.67
C ASP A 66 9.73 -6.39 -6.05
N ARG A 67 8.76 -5.77 -6.74
CA ARG A 67 7.35 -5.83 -6.34
C ARG A 67 6.83 -7.26 -6.21
N GLU A 68 7.14 -8.13 -7.16
CA GLU A 68 6.73 -9.54 -7.09
C GLU A 68 7.34 -10.23 -5.87
N ARG A 69 8.64 -10.03 -5.62
CA ARG A 69 9.33 -10.55 -4.43
C ARG A 69 8.64 -10.07 -3.15
N TYR A 70 8.39 -8.77 -3.02
CA TYR A 70 7.73 -8.20 -1.84
C TYR A 70 6.31 -8.73 -1.61
N LEU A 71 5.53 -8.88 -2.68
CA LEU A 71 4.13 -9.27 -2.58
C LEU A 71 3.91 -10.78 -2.47
N THR A 72 4.87 -11.62 -2.85
CA THR A 72 4.67 -13.08 -2.92
C THR A 72 5.59 -13.89 -2.02
N SER A 73 6.70 -13.32 -1.54
CA SER A 73 7.69 -14.05 -0.74
C SER A 73 7.09 -14.65 0.54
N GLY A 74 7.24 -15.97 0.69
CA GLY A 74 6.81 -16.70 1.88
C GLY A 74 5.31 -16.84 2.04
N LEU A 75 4.52 -16.53 1.01
CA LEU A 75 3.08 -16.76 1.03
C LEU A 75 2.75 -18.10 0.38
N VAL A 76 1.86 -18.84 1.03
CA VAL A 76 1.35 -20.12 0.54
C VAL A 76 -0.08 -19.91 0.04
N SER A 77 -0.41 -20.54 -1.09
CA SER A 77 -1.77 -20.50 -1.61
C SER A 77 -2.67 -21.40 -0.77
N VAL A 78 -3.78 -20.85 -0.28
CA VAL A 78 -4.79 -21.58 0.50
C VAL A 78 -6.15 -21.37 -0.15
N ASP A 79 -6.79 -22.49 -0.47
CA ASP A 79 -8.16 -22.49 -0.99
C ASP A 79 -9.17 -22.51 0.17
N CYS A 80 -10.16 -21.63 0.10
CA CYS A 80 -11.30 -21.70 1.00
C CYS A 80 -12.08 -22.99 0.73
N ARG A 81 -12.19 -23.89 1.71
CA ARG A 81 -12.90 -25.17 1.56
C ARG A 81 -14.41 -25.03 1.38
N PHE A 82 -14.96 -23.83 1.58
CA PHE A 82 -16.38 -23.55 1.42
C PHE A 82 -16.74 -23.02 0.02
N CYS A 83 -15.98 -22.05 -0.49
CA CYS A 83 -16.29 -21.37 -1.76
C CYS A 83 -15.17 -21.44 -2.80
N HIS A 84 -14.09 -22.16 -2.51
CA HIS A 84 -12.97 -22.48 -3.40
C HIS A 84 -12.24 -21.26 -3.99
N VAL A 85 -12.32 -20.11 -3.33
CA VAL A 85 -11.47 -18.96 -3.67
C VAL A 85 -10.05 -19.19 -3.15
N ALA A 86 -9.07 -18.93 -3.99
CA ALA A 86 -7.65 -18.99 -3.65
C ALA A 86 -7.17 -17.65 -3.09
N VAL A 87 -6.48 -17.69 -1.95
CA VAL A 87 -5.83 -16.54 -1.31
C VAL A 87 -4.38 -16.87 -0.97
N GLN A 88 -3.56 -15.83 -0.80
CA GLN A 88 -2.16 -16.00 -0.40
C GLN A 88 -2.04 -15.74 1.12
N VAL A 89 -1.52 -16.70 1.87
CA VAL A 89 -1.50 -16.69 3.35
C VAL A 89 -0.09 -16.86 3.88
N LYS A 90 0.27 -16.06 4.89
CA LYS A 90 1.51 -16.18 5.65
C LYS A 90 1.21 -16.05 7.14
N LYS A 91 1.57 -17.07 7.93
CA LYS A 91 1.50 -17.00 9.39
C LYS A 91 2.78 -16.35 9.92
N LEU A 92 2.62 -15.28 10.70
CA LEU A 92 3.72 -14.54 11.34
C LEU A 92 3.81 -14.89 12.84
N GLY A 93 2.88 -15.70 13.35
CA GLY A 93 2.79 -16.14 14.73
C GLY A 93 1.48 -16.92 14.98
N PRO A 94 1.27 -17.44 16.19
CA PRO A 94 0.03 -18.15 16.55
C PRO A 94 -1.23 -17.31 16.29
N GLU A 95 -1.21 -16.05 16.73
CA GLU A 95 -2.35 -15.12 16.62
C GLU A 95 -2.28 -14.21 15.38
N HIS A 96 -1.15 -14.20 14.65
CA HIS A 96 -0.93 -13.26 13.56
C HIS A 96 -0.85 -13.96 12.20
N THR A 97 -1.87 -13.71 11.38
CA THR A 97 -1.96 -14.24 10.01
C THR A 97 -2.12 -13.09 9.03
N SER A 98 -1.21 -13.00 8.06
CA SER A 98 -1.37 -12.12 6.90
C SER A 98 -2.11 -12.88 5.81
N VAL A 99 -3.17 -12.28 5.28
CA VAL A 99 -3.98 -12.84 4.19
C VAL A 99 -4.07 -11.80 3.09
N GLN A 100 -3.52 -12.11 1.93
CA GLN A 100 -3.67 -11.28 0.74
C GLN A 100 -4.83 -11.78 -0.12
N TRP A 101 -5.76 -10.87 -0.35
CA TRP A 101 -6.91 -11.07 -1.20
C TRP A 101 -6.67 -10.45 -2.57
N ASN A 102 -6.90 -11.22 -3.63
CA ASN A 102 -6.96 -10.69 -4.98
C ASN A 102 -8.40 -10.29 -5.34
N GLY A 103 -8.55 -9.52 -6.43
CA GLY A 103 -9.86 -9.03 -6.86
C GLY A 103 -10.86 -10.13 -7.20
N GLU A 104 -10.40 -11.28 -7.73
CA GLU A 104 -11.26 -12.41 -8.04
C GLU A 104 -11.80 -13.08 -6.77
N ALA A 105 -10.91 -13.41 -5.83
CA ALA A 105 -11.27 -14.03 -4.56
C ALA A 105 -12.28 -13.17 -3.77
N THR A 106 -12.05 -11.86 -3.73
CA THR A 106 -12.97 -10.91 -3.08
C THR A 106 -14.34 -10.89 -3.75
N ARG A 107 -14.42 -10.97 -5.08
CA ARG A 107 -15.69 -11.02 -5.83
C ARG A 107 -16.43 -12.34 -5.64
N ARG A 108 -15.72 -13.47 -5.63
CA ARG A 108 -16.30 -14.83 -5.60
C ARG A 108 -16.58 -15.37 -4.20
N CYS A 109 -16.01 -14.78 -3.15
CA CYS A 109 -16.22 -15.22 -1.78
C CYS A 109 -17.71 -15.18 -1.40
N ALA A 110 -18.28 -16.34 -1.07
CA ALA A 110 -19.69 -16.46 -0.68
C ALA A 110 -20.09 -15.57 0.51
N VAL A 111 -19.27 -15.52 1.57
CA VAL A 111 -19.54 -14.64 2.74
C VAL A 111 -19.55 -13.16 2.33
N PHE A 112 -18.61 -12.74 1.48
CA PHE A 112 -18.57 -11.35 1.02
C PHE A 112 -19.73 -11.02 0.08
N SER A 113 -20.18 -11.99 -0.71
CA SER A 113 -21.39 -11.86 -1.53
C SER A 113 -22.64 -11.70 -0.67
N GLU A 114 -22.78 -12.45 0.42
CA GLU A 114 -23.87 -12.30 1.39
C GLU A 114 -23.86 -10.91 2.04
N ILE A 115 -22.69 -10.42 2.45
CA ILE A 115 -22.55 -9.07 3.02
C ILE A 115 -23.02 -8.01 2.01
N ARG A 116 -22.59 -8.11 0.74
CA ARG A 116 -23.04 -7.19 -0.31
C ARG A 116 -24.54 -7.27 -0.55
N ALA A 117 -25.12 -8.48 -0.55
CA ALA A 117 -26.56 -8.67 -0.73
C ALA A 117 -27.38 -8.06 0.42
N ALA A 118 -26.84 -8.04 1.64
CA ALA A 118 -27.42 -7.35 2.78
C ALA A 118 -27.20 -5.82 2.77
N GLY A 119 -26.58 -5.26 1.73
CA GLY A 119 -26.26 -3.83 1.61
C GLY A 119 -25.02 -3.39 2.40
N GLY A 120 -24.22 -4.34 2.91
CA GLY A 120 -22.98 -4.07 3.63
C GLY A 120 -21.75 -3.98 2.72
N ASP A 121 -20.66 -3.45 3.27
CA ASP A 121 -19.36 -3.39 2.61
C ASP A 121 -18.42 -4.49 3.15
N PRO A 122 -18.01 -5.48 2.33
CA PRO A 122 -17.10 -6.54 2.78
C PRO A 122 -15.71 -6.01 3.18
N ALA A 123 -15.29 -4.82 2.74
CA ALA A 123 -14.04 -4.20 3.21
C ALA A 123 -14.08 -3.83 4.70
N ARG A 124 -15.27 -3.72 5.31
CA ARG A 124 -15.45 -3.47 6.74
C ARG A 124 -15.52 -4.74 7.57
N ALA A 125 -15.60 -5.92 6.93
CA ALA A 125 -15.55 -7.19 7.63
C ALA A 125 -14.12 -7.46 8.12
N ARG A 126 -13.97 -7.98 9.35
CA ARG A 126 -12.65 -8.35 9.89
C ARG A 126 -11.96 -9.42 9.03
N SER A 127 -12.72 -10.45 8.65
CA SER A 127 -12.26 -11.55 7.78
C SER A 127 -13.46 -12.42 7.35
N CYS A 128 -13.21 -13.35 6.42
CA CYS A 128 -14.16 -14.42 6.11
C CYS A 128 -13.98 -15.57 7.12
N PRO A 129 -14.98 -15.89 7.98
CA PRO A 129 -14.84 -16.95 8.99
C PRO A 129 -14.60 -18.33 8.38
N LYS A 130 -15.24 -18.63 7.24
CA LYS A 130 -15.03 -19.89 6.51
C LYS A 130 -13.60 -20.05 5.99
N LEU A 131 -12.96 -18.94 5.63
CA LEU A 131 -11.55 -18.94 5.24
C LEU A 131 -10.66 -19.13 6.46
N THR A 132 -10.94 -18.47 7.58
CA THR A 132 -10.20 -18.66 8.84
C THR A 132 -10.17 -20.14 9.25
N ASP A 133 -11.30 -20.84 9.16
CA ASP A 133 -11.36 -22.27 9.45
C ASP A 133 -10.55 -23.10 8.43
N SER A 134 -10.57 -22.71 7.16
CA SER A 134 -9.75 -23.34 6.11
C SER A 134 -8.25 -23.16 6.36
N ILE A 135 -7.83 -21.98 6.81
CA ILE A 135 -6.43 -21.70 7.18
C ILE A 135 -6.00 -22.54 8.38
N ARG A 136 -6.83 -22.61 9.44
CA ARG A 136 -6.56 -23.47 10.60
C ARG A 136 -6.41 -24.94 10.21
N HIS A 137 -7.25 -25.41 9.29
CA HIS A 137 -7.13 -26.76 8.76
C HIS A 137 -5.84 -26.95 7.96
N ALA A 138 -5.47 -26.00 7.09
CA ALA A 138 -4.21 -26.07 6.33
C ALA A 138 -2.99 -26.12 7.26
N VAL A 139 -3.02 -25.45 8.42
CA VAL A 139 -1.98 -25.56 9.44
C VAL A 139 -1.98 -26.95 10.09
N ALA A 140 -3.14 -27.46 10.48
CA ALA A 140 -3.26 -28.78 11.11
C ALA A 140 -2.79 -29.92 10.21
N GLU A 141 -3.01 -29.83 8.89
CA GLU A 141 -2.54 -30.81 7.89
C GLU A 141 -1.06 -30.61 7.50
N GLY A 142 -0.40 -29.55 7.99
CA GLY A 142 0.97 -29.22 7.62
C GLY A 142 1.13 -28.62 6.22
N CYS A 143 0.04 -28.26 5.55
CA CYS A 143 0.06 -27.54 4.27
C CYS A 143 0.44 -26.06 4.42
N LEU A 144 0.26 -25.49 5.62
CA LEU A 144 0.68 -24.13 5.96
C LEU A 144 1.49 -24.16 7.26
N GLU A 145 2.64 -23.50 7.29
CA GLU A 145 3.45 -23.40 8.50
C GLU A 145 2.75 -22.56 9.58
N GLU A 146 2.82 -22.99 10.85
CA GLU A 146 2.27 -22.25 12.00
C GLU A 146 2.98 -20.90 12.20
N VAL A 147 4.27 -20.82 11.86
CA VAL A 147 5.07 -19.60 11.78
C VAL A 147 5.96 -19.73 10.55
N SER A 148 5.83 -18.80 9.62
CA SER A 148 6.60 -18.85 8.38
C SER A 148 8.08 -18.65 8.65
N SER A 149 8.92 -19.55 8.12
CA SER A 149 10.38 -19.40 8.15
C SER A 149 10.93 -18.53 7.02
N ALA A 150 10.07 -18.03 6.13
CA ALA A 150 10.51 -17.26 4.96
C ALA A 150 11.05 -15.88 5.37
N PRO A 151 12.26 -15.51 4.91
CA PRO A 151 12.91 -14.24 5.27
C PRO A 151 12.08 -13.04 4.81
N SER A 152 12.30 -11.90 5.45
CA SER A 152 11.64 -10.67 5.04
C SER A 152 12.11 -10.29 3.62
N PRO A 153 11.19 -9.89 2.73
CA PRO A 153 11.57 -9.34 1.44
C PRO A 153 12.37 -8.05 1.71
N GLY A 154 13.67 -8.08 1.47
CA GLY A 154 14.61 -7.00 1.79
C GLY A 154 15.98 -7.49 2.28
N ASP A 155 16.06 -8.72 2.81
CA ASP A 155 17.29 -9.27 3.41
C ASP A 155 18.17 -10.07 2.42
N GLY A 156 18.01 -9.91 1.10
CA GLY A 156 18.73 -10.73 0.09
C GLY A 156 18.93 -10.11 -1.28
#